data_AF-A0A6U1NQR7-F1
#
_entry.id   AF-A0A6U1NQR7-F1
#
_cell.length_a   1.000
_cell.length_b   1.000
_cell.length_c   1.000
_cell.angle_alpha   90.00
_cell.angle_beta   90.00
_cell.angle_gamma   90.00
#
_symmetry.space_group_name_H-M   'P 1'
#
loop_
_entity.id
_entity.type
_entity.pdbx_description
1 polymer ?
#
loop_
_entity_poly.entity_id
_entity_poly.type
_entity_poly.pdbx_seq_one_letter_code
_entity_poly.pdbx_strand_id
1 'polypeptide(L)'
;GKPHVGTPFPTLYWLTHPTISAAIAELERAGYVSLLQKRLHQDCDASQRLLECHKDYAERRWDVISPKDQELLMSDDPSMKRMRYMMQCTGVAGTDYQNHIDEEGKCLASLKCLHAHYAHYRSVELSPSDKGYNPVGRWVHELLQSNFPDVLL
;
A
#
# COMPACT_ATOMS: atom_id res chain seq x y z
N GLY A 1 3.94 29.40 18.57
CA GLY A 1 2.89 28.83 17.70
C GLY A 1 2.76 27.35 18.00
N LYS A 2 1.57 26.75 17.83
CA LYS A 2 1.44 25.29 17.97
C LYS A 2 2.41 24.60 17.00
N PRO A 3 3.18 23.59 17.44
CA PRO A 3 4.00 22.81 16.52
C PRO A 3 3.07 22.15 15.48
N HIS A 4 3.39 22.37 14.20
CA HIS A 4 2.62 21.86 13.09
C HIS A 4 3.40 20.70 12.46
N VAL A 5 3.01 19.47 12.78
CA VAL A 5 3.41 18.31 11.97
C VAL A 5 2.75 18.50 10.61
N GLY A 6 3.53 18.65 9.54
CA GLY A 6 2.99 18.68 8.17
C GLY A 6 2.13 17.44 7.93
N THR A 7 1.01 17.54 7.21
CA THR A 7 0.17 16.36 6.94
C THR A 7 0.96 15.35 6.10
N PRO A 8 1.40 14.22 6.67
CA PRO A 8 2.24 13.29 5.94
C PRO A 8 1.41 12.61 4.86
N PHE A 9 1.99 12.47 3.67
CA PHE A 9 1.33 11.74 2.59
C PHE A 9 1.24 10.26 3.00
N PRO A 10 0.09 9.59 2.81
CA PRO A 10 -0.12 8.24 3.34
C PRO A 10 0.79 7.19 2.67
N THR A 11 1.43 7.54 1.55
CA THR A 11 2.30 6.66 0.79
C THR A 11 3.73 7.19 0.63
N LEU A 12 4.72 6.34 0.93
CA LEU A 12 6.15 6.56 0.73
C LEU A 12 6.61 6.55 -0.74
N TYR A 13 5.95 5.76 -1.59
CA TYR A 13 6.36 5.56 -2.98
C TYR A 13 5.27 6.08 -3.91
N TRP A 14 5.70 6.80 -4.94
CA TRP A 14 4.82 7.34 -5.96
C TRP A 14 5.42 7.09 -7.34
N LEU A 15 4.66 6.41 -8.21
CA LEU A 15 5.09 6.19 -9.59
C LEU A 15 4.85 7.45 -10.42
N THR A 16 5.92 7.98 -11.01
CA THR A 16 5.88 9.22 -11.81
C THR A 16 5.94 8.98 -13.31
N HIS A 17 6.22 7.75 -13.77
CA HIS A 17 6.32 7.46 -15.20
C HIS A 17 4.97 7.68 -15.88
N PRO A 18 4.83 8.61 -16.83
CA PRO A 18 3.53 9.04 -17.34
C PRO A 18 2.81 7.93 -18.09
N THR A 19 3.51 7.20 -18.97
CA THR A 19 2.91 6.12 -19.76
C THR A 19 2.42 4.95 -18.90
N ILE A 20 3.25 4.46 -17.97
CA ILE A 20 2.85 3.41 -17.02
C ILE A 20 1.68 3.90 -16.14
N SER A 21 1.72 5.14 -15.65
CA SER A 21 0.64 5.69 -14.82
C SER A 21 -0.67 5.77 -15.60
N ALA A 22 -0.63 6.17 -16.88
CA ALA A 22 -1.80 6.20 -17.75
C ALA A 22 -2.37 4.79 -18.02
N ALA A 23 -1.50 3.80 -18.24
CA ALA A 23 -1.90 2.40 -18.43
C ALA A 23 -2.54 1.81 -17.16
N ILE A 24 -1.98 2.07 -15.98
CA ILE A 24 -2.58 1.66 -14.71
C ILE A 24 -3.93 2.34 -14.49
N ALA A 25 -4.05 3.63 -14.81
CA ALA A 25 -5.32 4.35 -14.70
C ALA A 25 -6.40 3.77 -15.63
N GLU A 26 -6.01 3.25 -16.80
CA GLU A 26 -6.93 2.52 -17.69
C GLU A 26 -7.40 1.21 -17.05
N LEU A 27 -6.50 0.43 -16.44
CA LEU A 27 -6.89 -0.77 -15.67
C LEU A 27 -7.87 -0.42 -14.54
N GLU A 28 -7.61 0.65 -13.78
CA GLU A 28 -8.51 1.08 -12.71
C GLU A 28 -9.90 1.48 -13.25
N ARG A 29 -9.96 2.24 -14.35
CA ARG A 29 -11.22 2.59 -15.03
C ARG A 29 -11.98 1.37 -15.54
N ALA A 30 -11.27 0.36 -16.02
CA ALA A 30 -11.85 -0.91 -16.46
C ALA A 30 -12.30 -1.82 -15.30
N GLY A 31 -12.17 -1.39 -14.03
CA GLY A 31 -12.69 -2.10 -12.86
C GLY A 31 -11.74 -3.16 -12.30
N TYR A 32 -10.46 -3.16 -12.68
CA TYR A 32 -9.50 -4.15 -12.20
C TYR A 32 -9.27 -4.10 -10.69
N VAL A 33 -9.52 -2.98 -10.01
CA VAL A 33 -9.48 -2.91 -8.53
C VAL A 33 -10.41 -3.96 -7.93
N SER A 34 -11.68 -3.97 -8.36
CA SER A 34 -12.69 -4.91 -7.88
C SER A 34 -12.39 -6.35 -8.28
N LEU A 35 -11.83 -6.57 -9.47
CA LEU A 35 -11.45 -7.91 -9.94
C LEU A 35 -10.29 -8.48 -9.11
N LEU A 36 -9.25 -7.68 -8.88
CA LEU A 36 -8.10 -8.09 -8.08
C LEU A 36 -8.44 -8.21 -6.59
N GLN A 37 -9.35 -7.39 -6.06
CA GLN A 37 -9.89 -7.56 -4.70
C GLN A 37 -10.60 -8.92 -4.53
N LYS A 38 -11.42 -9.32 -5.51
CA LYS A 38 -12.07 -10.64 -5.51
C LYS A 38 -11.05 -11.78 -5.57
N ARG A 39 -10.05 -11.66 -6.45
CA ARG A 39 -8.94 -12.63 -6.54
C ARG A 39 -8.19 -12.72 -5.21
N LEU A 40 -7.88 -11.59 -4.59
CA LEU A 40 -7.19 -11.51 -3.30
C LEU A 40 -7.97 -12.24 -2.20
N HIS A 41 -9.29 -12.05 -2.13
CA HIS A 41 -10.15 -12.78 -1.19
C HIS A 41 -10.30 -14.27 -1.50
N GLN A 42 -9.93 -14.74 -2.69
CA GLN A 42 -9.95 -16.17 -3.04
C GLN A 42 -8.61 -16.85 -2.78
N ASP A 43 -7.55 -16.07 -2.55
CA ASP A 43 -6.18 -16.52 -2.38
C ASP A 43 -5.68 -16.11 -0.99
N CYS A 44 -5.81 -17.01 -0.03
CA CYS A 44 -5.42 -16.76 1.36
C CYS A 44 -3.93 -16.41 1.49
N ASP A 45 -3.07 -17.05 0.71
CA ASP A 45 -1.62 -16.80 0.74
C ASP A 45 -1.31 -15.39 0.22
N ALA A 46 -1.95 -14.97 -0.87
CA ALA A 46 -1.81 -13.60 -1.38
C ALA A 46 -2.36 -12.57 -0.40
N SER A 47 -3.48 -12.86 0.26
CA SER A 47 -4.04 -11.99 1.30
C SER A 47 -3.07 -11.84 2.47
N GLN A 48 -2.54 -12.94 3.00
CA GLN A 48 -1.57 -12.90 4.09
C GLN A 48 -0.30 -12.11 3.70
N ARG A 49 0.25 -12.36 2.50
CA ARG A 49 1.41 -11.62 1.98
C ARG A 49 1.12 -10.13 1.84
N LEU A 50 -0.09 -9.76 1.42
CA LEU A 50 -0.44 -8.34 1.30
C LEU A 50 -0.57 -7.66 2.67
N LEU A 51 -1.05 -8.38 3.68
CA LEU A 51 -1.10 -7.88 5.06
C LEU A 51 0.30 -7.67 5.63
N GLU A 52 1.21 -8.62 5.40
CA GLU A 52 2.63 -8.47 5.74
C GLU A 52 3.22 -7.25 5.02
N CYS A 53 2.94 -7.07 3.72
CA CYS A 53 3.36 -5.86 2.98
C CYS A 53 2.82 -4.57 3.60
N HIS A 54 1.56 -4.55 4.04
CA HIS A 54 0.96 -3.37 4.66
C HIS A 54 1.60 -3.05 6.01
N LYS A 55 1.91 -4.09 6.81
CA LYS A 55 2.61 -3.94 8.09
C LYS A 55 4.03 -3.42 7.89
N ASP A 56 4.82 -4.06 7.03
CA ASP A 56 6.20 -3.63 6.73
C ASP A 56 6.25 -2.20 6.18
N TYR A 57 5.22 -1.80 5.42
CA TYR A 57 5.07 -0.44 4.92
C TYR A 57 4.82 0.58 6.03
N ALA A 58 3.95 0.25 6.98
CA ALA A 58 3.64 1.11 8.12
C ALA A 58 4.87 1.31 9.01
N GLU A 59 5.62 0.23 9.27
CA GLU A 59 6.89 0.26 10.01
C GLU A 59 7.92 1.16 9.31
N ARG A 60 8.18 0.93 8.01
CA ARG A 60 9.08 1.82 7.23
C ARG A 60 8.63 3.27 7.22
N ARG A 61 7.32 3.53 7.13
CA ARG A 61 6.79 4.90 7.13
C ARG A 61 6.99 5.56 8.48
N TRP A 62 6.89 4.82 9.56
CA TRP A 62 7.15 5.32 10.91
C TRP A 62 8.64 5.65 11.13
N ASP A 63 9.53 4.78 10.65
CA ASP A 63 10.98 4.90 10.83
C ASP A 63 11.59 6.14 10.17
N VAL A 64 10.99 6.64 9.08
CA VAL A 64 11.44 7.85 8.39
C VAL A 64 10.90 9.15 9.00
N ILE A 65 10.01 9.08 9.99
CA ILE A 65 9.52 10.25 10.72
C ILE A 65 10.61 10.74 11.68
N SER A 66 10.84 12.06 11.73
CA SER A 66 11.82 12.63 12.66
C SER A 66 11.44 12.31 14.12
N PRO A 67 12.41 12.09 15.04
CA PRO A 67 12.10 11.81 16.44
C PRO A 67 11.22 12.89 17.09
N LYS A 68 11.42 14.15 16.70
CA LYS A 68 10.61 15.29 17.16
C LYS A 68 9.15 15.17 16.71
N ASP A 69 8.91 14.79 15.46
CA ASP A 69 7.55 14.61 14.97
C ASP A 69 6.90 13.36 15.55
N GLN A 70 7.68 12.29 15.79
CA GLN A 70 7.19 11.12 16.52
C GLN A 70 6.73 11.49 17.94
N GLU A 71 7.49 12.32 18.67
CA GLU A 71 7.10 12.82 19.99
C GLU A 71 5.79 13.63 19.93
N LEU A 72 5.65 14.52 18.95
CA LEU A 72 4.42 15.28 18.74
C LEU A 72 3.22 14.37 18.44
N LEU A 73 3.43 13.35 17.62
CA LEU A 73 2.43 12.35 17.28
C LEU A 73 2.01 11.50 18.49
N MET A 74 2.82 11.39 19.54
CA MET A 74 2.49 10.67 20.78
C MET A 74 1.63 11.48 21.76
N SER A 75 1.32 12.75 21.47
CA SER A 75 0.45 13.57 22.30
C SER A 75 -1.00 13.05 22.38
N ASP A 76 -1.74 13.58 23.35
CA ASP A 76 -3.16 13.25 23.56
C ASP A 76 -4.13 14.03 22.68
N ASP A 77 -3.65 14.96 21.85
CA ASP A 77 -4.49 15.74 20.94
C ASP A 77 -5.23 14.81 19.96
N PRO A 78 -6.56 14.93 19.78
CA PRO A 78 -7.33 14.06 18.90
C PRO A 78 -6.84 14.02 17.46
N SER A 79 -6.33 15.12 16.93
CA SER A 79 -5.77 15.18 15.57
C SER A 79 -4.46 14.40 15.47
N MET A 80 -3.62 14.45 16.52
CA MET A 80 -2.38 13.70 16.60
C MET A 80 -2.64 12.21 16.80
N LYS A 81 -3.66 11.82 17.60
CA LYS A 81 -4.09 10.42 17.71
C LYS A 81 -4.52 9.86 16.35
N ARG A 82 -5.31 10.63 15.59
CA ARG A 82 -5.75 10.23 14.24
C ARG A 82 -4.58 10.10 13.28
N MET A 83 -3.65 11.05 13.31
CA MET A 83 -2.46 11.03 12.46
C MET A 83 -1.54 9.86 12.82
N ARG A 84 -1.31 9.62 14.11
CA ARG A 84 -0.55 8.47 14.62
C ARG A 84 -1.16 7.15 14.16
N TYR A 85 -2.48 6.99 14.27
CA TYR A 85 -3.19 5.82 13.75
C TYR A 85 -2.96 5.65 12.24
N MET A 86 -3.10 6.73 11.46
CA MET A 86 -2.81 6.67 10.02
C MET A 86 -1.38 6.21 9.75
N MET A 87 -0.40 6.76 10.47
CA MET A 87 1.01 6.44 10.28
C MET A 87 1.38 5.03 10.72
N GLN A 88 0.73 4.46 11.72
CA GLN A 88 1.11 3.17 12.32
C GLN A 88 0.20 2.00 11.89
N CYS A 89 -1.05 2.26 11.51
CA CYS A 89 -2.08 1.23 11.33
C CYS A 89 -2.60 1.13 9.89
N THR A 90 -2.04 1.91 8.95
CA THR A 90 -2.37 1.80 7.53
C THR A 90 -1.17 1.38 6.68
N GLY A 91 -1.35 0.68 5.58
CA GLY A 91 -0.27 0.27 4.70
C GLY A 91 -0.21 1.12 3.43
N VAL A 92 0.28 0.49 2.35
CA VAL A 92 0.19 1.00 0.97
C VAL A 92 -1.19 1.60 0.68
N ALA A 93 -1.23 2.74 -0.02
CA ALA A 93 -2.43 3.52 -0.31
C ALA A 93 -3.22 4.01 0.92
N GLY A 94 -2.63 4.00 2.12
CA GLY A 94 -3.36 4.31 3.35
C GLY A 94 -4.45 3.28 3.67
N THR A 95 -4.26 2.02 3.27
CA THR A 95 -5.19 0.92 3.56
C THR A 95 -5.11 0.53 5.02
N ASP A 96 -6.21 0.60 5.75
CA ASP A 96 -6.27 0.04 7.11
C ASP A 96 -6.18 -1.48 7.01
N TYR A 97 -5.20 -2.07 7.70
CA TYR A 97 -4.94 -3.50 7.71
C TYR A 97 -5.22 -4.15 9.07
N GLN A 98 -5.80 -3.42 10.03
CA GLN A 98 -6.06 -3.95 11.37
C GLN A 98 -7.23 -4.94 11.37
N ASN A 99 -8.27 -4.67 10.58
CA ASN A 99 -9.46 -5.52 10.46
C ASN A 99 -9.39 -6.31 9.15
N HIS A 100 -8.74 -7.47 9.18
CA HIS A 100 -8.41 -8.24 7.98
C HIS A 100 -8.82 -9.72 8.09
N ILE A 101 -9.72 -10.06 8.99
CA ILE A 101 -10.22 -11.42 9.17
C ILE A 101 -11.75 -11.36 9.16
N ASP A 102 -12.41 -12.26 8.43
CA ASP A 102 -13.88 -12.44 8.52
C ASP A 102 -14.30 -13.28 9.73
N GLU A 103 -15.61 -13.45 9.90
CA GLU A 103 -16.19 -14.24 11.00
C GLU A 103 -15.71 -15.70 10.97
N GLU A 104 -15.35 -16.20 9.79
CA GLU A 104 -14.84 -17.56 9.54
C GLU A 104 -13.31 -17.69 9.71
N GLY A 105 -12.60 -16.62 10.06
CA GLY A 105 -11.16 -16.67 10.29
C GLY A 105 -10.31 -16.50 9.01
N LYS A 106 -10.92 -16.15 7.88
CA LYS A 106 -10.24 -15.99 6.59
C LYS A 106 -9.62 -14.61 6.44
N CYS A 107 -8.39 -14.57 5.94
CA CYS A 107 -7.70 -13.32 5.65
C CYS A 107 -8.38 -12.55 4.51
N LEU A 108 -8.78 -11.31 4.78
CA LEU A 108 -9.42 -10.35 3.89
C LEU A 108 -8.57 -9.08 3.78
N ALA A 109 -7.47 -9.17 3.07
CA ALA A 109 -6.67 -8.00 2.77
C ALA A 109 -7.43 -7.04 1.85
N SER A 110 -7.38 -5.74 2.15
CA SER A 110 -8.07 -4.71 1.36
C SER A 110 -7.16 -4.12 0.28
N LEU A 111 -7.73 -3.78 -0.87
CA LEU A 111 -7.07 -3.16 -2.00
C LEU A 111 -7.77 -1.84 -2.36
N LYS A 112 -7.00 -0.74 -2.35
CA LYS A 112 -7.51 0.60 -2.70
C LYS A 112 -7.08 1.09 -4.08
N CYS A 113 -5.77 1.07 -4.38
CA CYS A 113 -5.22 1.72 -5.57
C CYS A 113 -4.12 0.88 -6.22
N LEU A 114 -4.29 0.52 -7.49
CA LEU A 114 -3.30 -0.25 -8.26
C LEU A 114 -2.01 0.53 -8.44
N HIS A 115 -2.09 1.85 -8.64
CA HIS A 115 -0.93 2.71 -8.83
C HIS A 115 -0.01 2.70 -7.61
N ALA A 116 -0.56 2.86 -6.41
CA ALA A 116 0.21 2.81 -5.17
C ALA A 116 0.84 1.43 -4.92
N HIS A 117 0.11 0.34 -5.20
CA HIS A 117 0.64 -1.02 -5.05
C HIS A 117 1.74 -1.33 -6.07
N TYR A 118 1.60 -0.85 -7.31
CA TYR A 118 2.65 -1.00 -8.32
C TYR A 118 3.88 -0.15 -8.00
N ALA A 119 3.70 1.09 -7.56
CA ALA A 119 4.78 1.96 -7.09
C ALA A 119 5.58 1.28 -5.96
N HIS A 120 4.88 0.70 -4.97
CA HIS A 120 5.52 -0.07 -3.92
C HIS A 120 6.30 -1.26 -4.47
N TYR A 121 5.68 -2.10 -5.31
CA TYR A 121 6.31 -3.28 -5.91
C TYR A 121 7.59 -2.96 -6.70
N ARG A 122 7.62 -1.83 -7.41
CA ARG A 122 8.80 -1.38 -8.17
C ARG A 122 9.88 -0.73 -7.31
N SER A 123 9.55 -0.29 -6.10
CA SER A 123 10.47 0.43 -5.21
C SER A 123 11.13 -0.47 -4.17
N VAL A 124 10.48 -1.58 -3.81
CA VAL A 124 11.14 -2.61 -3.02
C VAL A 124 12.08 -3.38 -3.96
N GLU A 125 13.40 -3.26 -3.73
CA GLU A 125 14.32 -4.28 -4.24
C GLU A 125 13.74 -5.62 -3.81
N LEU A 126 13.66 -6.60 -4.72
CA LEU A 126 13.33 -7.98 -4.37
C LEU A 126 14.32 -8.37 -3.27
N SER A 127 13.88 -8.26 -2.02
CA SER A 127 14.72 -8.50 -0.86
C SER A 127 15.38 -9.86 -1.06
N PRO A 128 16.70 -9.99 -0.89
CA PRO A 128 17.38 -11.30 -0.98
C PRO A 128 16.80 -12.32 0.01
N SER A 129 16.06 -11.84 1.01
CA SER A 129 15.15 -12.68 1.79
C SER A 129 13.78 -12.66 1.14
N ASP A 130 13.31 -13.86 0.79
CA ASP A 130 12.02 -14.26 0.18
C ASP A 130 10.75 -13.80 0.95
N LYS A 131 10.87 -12.80 1.82
CA LYS A 131 9.79 -12.13 2.53
C LYS A 131 9.06 -11.19 1.57
N GLY A 132 8.21 -11.79 0.75
CA GLY A 132 6.97 -11.22 0.23
C GLY A 132 7.13 -10.02 -0.71
N TYR A 133 7.04 -10.26 -2.02
CA TYR A 133 6.68 -9.20 -2.96
C TYR A 133 5.22 -8.76 -2.73
N ASN A 134 4.90 -7.51 -3.04
CA ASN A 134 3.50 -7.04 -3.04
C ASN A 134 2.71 -7.78 -4.14
N PRO A 135 1.78 -8.69 -3.78
CA PRO A 135 1.13 -9.58 -4.76
C PRO A 135 0.28 -8.79 -5.76
N VAL A 136 -0.40 -7.74 -5.31
CA VAL A 136 -1.17 -6.86 -6.18
C VAL A 136 -0.26 -6.13 -7.15
N GLY A 137 0.87 -5.59 -6.68
CA GLY A 137 1.81 -4.89 -7.55
C GLY A 137 2.41 -5.82 -8.63
N ARG A 138 2.67 -7.09 -8.30
CA ARG A 138 3.04 -8.12 -9.30
C ARG A 138 1.91 -8.37 -10.30
N TRP A 139 0.67 -8.54 -9.85
CA TRP A 139 -0.47 -8.73 -10.78
C TRP A 139 -0.67 -7.53 -11.70
N VAL A 140 -0.47 -6.31 -11.20
CA VAL A 140 -0.48 -5.10 -12.04
C VAL A 140 0.66 -5.16 -13.06
N HIS A 141 1.86 -5.61 -12.68
CA HIS A 141 2.95 -5.82 -13.63
C HIS A 141 2.57 -6.78 -14.75
N GLU A 142 2.00 -7.94 -14.43
CA GLU A 142 1.54 -8.95 -15.39
C GLU A 142 0.43 -8.41 -16.31
N LEU A 143 -0.50 -7.62 -15.75
CA LEU A 143 -1.54 -6.95 -16.54
C LEU A 143 -0.98 -5.91 -17.50
N LEU A 144 0.02 -5.15 -17.07
CA LEU A 144 0.71 -4.19 -17.94
C LEU A 144 1.46 -4.90 -19.07
N GLN A 145 2.15 -6.01 -18.78
CA GLN A 145 2.84 -6.80 -19.82
C GLN A 145 1.88 -7.35 -20.88
N SER A 146 0.69 -7.79 -20.45
CA SER A 146 -0.29 -8.41 -21.35
C SER A 146 -1.15 -7.42 -22.12
N ASN A 147 -1.54 -6.29 -21.50
CA ASN A 147 -2.48 -5.32 -22.10
C ASN A 147 -1.77 -4.10 -22.70
N PHE A 148 -0.55 -3.80 -22.26
CA PHE A 148 0.22 -2.61 -22.64
C PHE A 148 1.71 -2.97 -22.85
N PRO A 149 2.05 -3.92 -23.74
CA PRO A 149 3.41 -4.44 -23.87
C PRO A 149 4.44 -3.33 -24.19
N ASP A 150 4.05 -2.33 -24.98
CA ASP A 150 4.93 -1.22 -25.37
C ASP A 150 5.27 -0.26 -24.21
N VAL A 151 4.55 -0.36 -23.09
CA VAL A 151 4.69 0.54 -21.92
C VAL A 151 5.78 0.05 -20.95
N LEU A 152 6.22 -1.21 -21.08
CA LEU A 152 7.23 -1.83 -20.21
C LEU A 152 8.56 -2.16 -20.92
N LEU A 153 8.73 -1.69 -22.15
CA LEU A 153 9.99 -1.81 -22.91
C LEU A 153 11.13 -0.99 -22.30
#